data_AF-A0A9D9G649-F1
#
_entry.id   AF-A0A9D9G649-F1
#
_cell.length_a   1.000
_cell.length_b   1.000
_cell.length_c   1.000
_cell.angle_alpha   90.00
_cell.angle_beta   90.00
_cell.angle_gamma   90.00
#
_symmetry.space_group_name_H-M   'P 1'
#
loop_
_entity.id
_entity.type
_entity.pdbx_description
1 polymer ?
#
loop_
_entity_poly.entity_id
_entity_poly.type
_entity_poly.pdbx_seq_one_letter_code
_entity_poly.pdbx_strand_id
1 'polypeptide(L)'
;MTNEFVLDLMRKMTLREKIGQMYQSTYDGSLITGNVKESKNTLSSIKKGEVGSILGLNDVSVIKKLQEVAVNETKHKIPLIFCNDIIHGCRTMIPINLAMSCSW
;
A
#
# COMPACT_ATOMS: atom_id res chain seq x y z
N MET A 1 -11.05 -15.98 -16.77
CA MET A 1 -11.34 -14.56 -17.06
C MET A 1 -10.38 -13.59 -16.36
N THR A 2 -9.84 -13.89 -15.18
CA THR A 2 -8.85 -13.04 -14.48
C THR A 2 -7.41 -13.16 -14.99
N ASN A 3 -7.05 -14.27 -15.63
CA ASN A 3 -5.64 -14.53 -15.96
C ASN A 3 -5.13 -13.68 -17.15
N GLU A 4 -5.92 -13.49 -18.21
CA GLU A 4 -5.42 -12.82 -19.43
C GLU A 4 -5.09 -11.34 -19.21
N PHE A 5 -5.95 -10.59 -18.52
CA PHE A 5 -5.69 -9.17 -18.24
C PHE A 5 -4.39 -8.96 -17.46
N VAL A 6 -4.18 -9.74 -16.41
CA VAL A 6 -2.98 -9.65 -15.56
C VAL A 6 -1.75 -10.08 -16.36
N LEU A 7 -1.83 -11.16 -17.13
CA LEU A 7 -0.73 -11.63 -17.98
C LEU A 7 -0.33 -10.58 -19.02
N ASP A 8 -1.29 -9.92 -19.67
CA ASP A 8 -1.02 -8.87 -20.65
C ASP A 8 -0.42 -7.60 -20.03
N LEU A 9 -0.83 -7.25 -18.82
CA LEU A 9 -0.19 -6.17 -18.05
C LEU A 9 1.25 -6.55 -17.70
N MET A 10 1.46 -7.74 -17.14
CA MET A 10 2.79 -8.24 -16.75
C MET A 10 3.74 -8.37 -17.95
N ARG A 11 3.24 -8.64 -19.15
CA ARG A 11 4.04 -8.65 -20.39
C ARG A 11 4.58 -7.26 -20.76
N LYS A 12 3.84 -6.19 -20.43
CA LYS A 12 4.22 -4.80 -20.74
C LYS A 12 5.17 -4.17 -19.72
N MET A 13 5.31 -4.79 -18.55
CA MET A 13 6.16 -4.33 -17.45
C MET A 13 7.61 -4.77 -17.61
N THR A 14 8.51 -3.87 -17.28
CA THR A 14 9.93 -4.16 -17.06
C THR A 14 10.13 -5.01 -15.80
N LEU A 15 11.31 -5.63 -15.67
CA LEU A 15 11.67 -6.38 -14.46
C LEU A 15 11.60 -5.49 -13.21
N ARG A 16 12.02 -4.22 -13.32
CA ARG A 16 12.05 -3.27 -12.21
C ARG A 16 10.65 -2.91 -11.72
N GLU A 17 9.70 -2.69 -12.64
CA GLU A 17 8.29 -2.45 -12.28
C GLU A 17 7.67 -3.68 -11.61
N LYS A 18 8.02 -4.90 -12.05
CA LYS A 18 7.55 -6.15 -11.40
C LYS A 18 8.09 -6.30 -9.98
N ILE A 19 9.38 -6.00 -9.77
CA ILE A 19 9.98 -5.95 -8.42
C ILE A 19 9.26 -4.90 -7.58
N GLY A 20 8.95 -3.74 -8.15
CA GLY A 20 8.20 -2.68 -7.49
C GLY A 20 6.84 -3.14 -6.96
N GLN A 21 6.11 -3.95 -7.72
CA GLN A 21 4.83 -4.51 -7.27
C GLN A 21 4.95 -5.42 -6.03
N MET A 22 6.12 -6.00 -5.80
CA MET A 22 6.39 -6.83 -4.61
C MET A 22 6.89 -6.00 -3.42
N TYR A 23 7.10 -4.70 -3.60
CA TYR A 23 7.65 -3.83 -2.57
C TYR A 23 6.55 -3.12 -1.79
N GLN A 24 6.53 -3.36 -0.48
CA GLN A 24 5.73 -2.62 0.49
C GLN A 24 6.59 -1.55 1.15
N SER A 25 6.17 -0.30 0.99
CA SER A 25 6.85 0.87 1.56
C SER A 25 6.10 1.43 2.77
N THR A 26 6.74 2.38 3.45
CA THR A 26 6.11 3.28 4.42
C THR A 26 6.18 4.71 3.87
N TYR A 27 5.35 5.59 4.42
CA TYR A 27 5.32 6.99 4.02
C TYR A 27 5.44 7.88 5.27
N ASP A 28 5.81 9.14 5.07
CA ASP A 28 5.86 10.11 6.17
C ASP A 28 4.47 10.26 6.79
N GLY A 29 4.37 10.04 8.10
CA GLY A 29 3.10 9.98 8.82
C GLY A 29 2.45 8.59 8.88
N SER A 30 3.09 7.54 8.34
CA SER A 30 2.71 6.16 8.61
C SER A 30 2.91 5.82 10.10
N LEU A 31 2.00 5.04 10.67
CA LEU A 31 2.19 4.38 11.95
C LEU A 31 3.28 3.31 11.81
N ILE A 32 4.32 3.42 12.65
CA ILE A 32 5.49 2.55 12.60
C ILE A 32 5.40 1.50 13.71
N THR A 33 5.23 0.23 13.32
CA THR A 33 5.09 -0.92 14.24
C THR A 33 6.39 -1.73 14.43
N GLY A 34 7.50 -1.27 13.85
CA GLY A 34 8.81 -1.91 13.95
C GLY A 34 9.97 -0.99 13.59
N ASN A 35 11.19 -1.53 13.46
CA ASN A 35 12.35 -0.73 13.07
C ASN A 35 12.29 -0.44 11.56
N VAL A 36 11.93 0.80 11.20
CA VAL A 36 11.86 1.24 9.81
C VAL A 36 13.05 2.14 9.49
N LYS A 37 13.77 1.81 8.42
CA LYS A 37 14.67 2.78 7.78
C LYS A 37 13.78 3.81 7.11
N GLU A 38 13.93 5.08 7.48
CA GLU A 38 13.19 6.19 6.85
C GLU A 38 13.17 6.01 5.33
N SER A 39 11.97 5.93 4.76
CA SER A 39 11.79 5.86 3.32
C SER A 39 11.93 7.26 2.74
N LYS A 40 13.18 7.74 2.62
CA LYS A 40 13.44 9.00 1.92
C LYS A 40 13.01 8.83 0.45
N ASN A 41 12.10 9.69 0.01
CA ASN A 41 11.61 9.81 -1.37
C ASN A 41 10.60 8.75 -1.87
N THR A 42 9.72 8.20 -1.01
CA THR A 42 8.65 7.26 -1.43
C THR A 42 7.84 7.78 -2.62
N LEU A 43 7.50 9.08 -2.65
CA LEU A 43 6.77 9.71 -3.76
C LEU A 43 7.48 9.53 -5.12
N SER A 44 8.81 9.66 -5.13
CA SER A 44 9.60 9.49 -6.36
C SER A 44 9.63 8.03 -6.82
N SER A 45 9.68 7.08 -5.89
CA SER A 45 9.61 5.65 -6.17
C SER A 45 8.24 5.24 -6.69
N ILE A 46 7.15 5.83 -6.17
CA ILE A 46 5.80 5.63 -6.71
C ILE A 46 5.73 6.09 -8.18
N LYS A 47 6.23 7.28 -8.51
CA LYS A 47 6.26 7.78 -9.90
C LYS A 47 7.04 6.87 -10.86
N LYS A 48 8.04 6.15 -10.35
CA LYS A 48 8.84 5.17 -11.11
C LYS A 48 8.19 3.79 -11.20
N GLY A 49 7.04 3.56 -10.56
CA GLY A 49 6.40 2.25 -10.50
C GLY A 49 7.14 1.25 -9.60
N GLU A 50 7.90 1.73 -8.62
CA GLU A 50 8.77 0.93 -7.74
C GLU A 50 8.11 0.56 -6.41
N VAL A 51 6.83 0.89 -6.20
CA VAL A 51 6.08 0.64 -4.97
C VAL A 51 4.72 0.02 -5.33
N GLY A 52 4.38 -1.10 -4.70
CA GLY A 52 3.09 -1.78 -4.88
C GLY A 52 2.10 -1.48 -3.75
N SER A 53 2.60 -1.29 -2.53
CA SER A 53 1.76 -0.99 -1.36
C SER A 53 2.42 -0.06 -0.35
N ILE A 54 1.59 0.58 0.47
CA ILE A 54 2.00 1.44 1.58
C ILE A 54 1.34 0.93 2.87
N LEU A 55 2.15 0.74 3.92
CA LEU A 55 1.69 0.31 5.24
C LEU A 55 1.59 1.50 6.22
N GLY A 56 0.55 1.50 7.04
CA GLY A 56 0.45 2.35 8.23
C GLY A 56 -0.11 3.75 7.96
N LEU A 57 -0.50 4.08 6.73
CA LEU A 57 -0.98 5.42 6.38
C LEU A 57 -2.49 5.53 6.62
N ASN A 58 -2.92 6.52 7.40
CA ASN A 58 -4.33 6.72 7.77
C ASN A 58 -4.95 8.02 7.25
N ASP A 59 -4.14 9.01 6.86
CA ASP A 59 -4.65 10.29 6.37
C ASP A 59 -5.22 10.13 4.95
N VAL A 60 -6.55 10.22 4.84
CA VAL A 60 -7.29 10.08 3.57
C VAL A 60 -6.83 11.09 2.52
N SER A 61 -6.46 12.32 2.94
CA SER A 61 -6.00 13.35 2.00
C SER A 61 -4.66 12.98 1.37
N VAL A 62 -3.75 12.40 2.17
CA VAL A 62 -2.45 11.91 1.72
C VAL A 62 -2.62 10.65 0.86
N ILE A 63 -3.43 9.69 1.30
CA ILE A 63 -3.77 8.48 0.54
C ILE A 63 -4.29 8.85 -0.85
N LYS A 64 -5.27 9.76 -0.92
CA LYS A 64 -5.84 10.22 -2.19
C LYS A 64 -4.77 10.81 -3.10
N LYS A 65 -3.93 11.70 -2.58
CA LYS A 65 -2.85 12.33 -3.35
C LYS A 65 -1.87 11.30 -3.90
N LEU A 66 -1.47 10.32 -3.10
CA LEU A 66 -0.54 9.27 -3.53
C LEU A 66 -1.18 8.35 -4.58
N GLN A 67 -2.46 8.03 -4.42
CA GLN A 67 -3.18 7.22 -5.40
C GLN A 67 -3.38 7.95 -6.73
N GLU A 68 -3.66 9.25 -6.68
CA GLU A 68 -3.74 10.10 -7.88
C GLU A 68 -2.41 10.10 -8.64
N VAL A 69 -1.28 10.18 -7.94
CA VAL A 69 0.05 10.07 -8.57
C VAL A 69 0.25 8.69 -9.20
N ALA A 70 -0.09 7.60 -8.50
CA ALA A 70 0.07 6.24 -9.02
C ALA A 70 -0.76 6.01 -10.30
N VAL A 71 -2.01 6.48 -10.32
CA VAL A 71 -2.95 6.25 -11.44
C VAL A 71 -2.77 7.25 -12.58
N ASN A 72 -2.38 8.50 -12.30
CA ASN A 72 -2.31 9.54 -13.33
C ASN A 72 -0.90 9.78 -13.86
N GLU A 73 0.15 9.52 -13.07
CA GLU A 73 1.53 9.90 -13.41
C GLU A 73 2.46 8.70 -13.69
N THR A 74 1.98 7.45 -13.61
CA THR A 74 2.79 6.27 -13.95
C THR A 74 2.40 5.67 -15.30
N LYS A 75 3.35 5.03 -15.98
CA LYS A 75 3.19 4.44 -17.31
C LYS A 75 2.04 3.44 -17.40
N HIS A 76 1.92 2.57 -16.39
CA HIS A 76 0.95 1.48 -16.37
C HIS A 76 -0.27 1.77 -15.50
N LYS A 77 -0.30 2.92 -14.80
CA LYS A 77 -1.42 3.38 -13.99
C LYS A 77 -1.87 2.34 -12.95
N ILE A 78 -0.94 1.56 -12.44
CA ILE A 78 -1.23 0.50 -11.48
C ILE A 78 -1.52 1.17 -10.13
N PRO A 79 -2.71 0.94 -9.53
CA PRO A 79 -3.06 1.55 -8.25
C PRO A 79 -2.22 0.96 -7.11
N LEU A 80 -2.00 1.75 -6.08
CA LEU A 80 -1.38 1.31 -4.83
C LEU A 80 -2.42 0.63 -3.93
N ILE A 81 -1.95 -0.36 -3.17
CA ILE A 81 -2.67 -0.92 -2.02
C ILE A 81 -2.26 -0.14 -0.77
N PHE A 82 -3.24 0.26 0.05
CA PHE A 82 -2.99 0.88 1.34
C PHE A 82 -3.39 -0.10 2.45
N CYS A 83 -2.41 -0.48 3.27
CA CYS A 83 -2.54 -1.50 4.30
C CYS A 83 -2.48 -0.84 5.69
N ASN A 84 -3.27 -1.35 6.63
CA ASN A 84 -3.20 -1.00 8.04
C ASN A 84 -3.49 -2.21 8.92
N ASP A 85 -2.90 -2.23 10.10
CA ASP A 85 -3.16 -3.22 11.14
C ASP A 85 -4.50 -2.89 11.84
N ILE A 86 -5.62 -3.18 11.17
CA ILE A 86 -6.96 -3.05 11.74
C ILE A 86 -7.31 -4.35 12.46
N ILE A 87 -6.88 -4.47 13.71
CA ILE A 87 -6.94 -5.73 14.46
C ILE A 87 -8.24 -5.91 15.25
N HIS A 88 -8.65 -4.89 16.02
CA HIS A 88 -9.85 -4.94 16.88
C HIS A 88 -10.60 -3.59 16.89
N GLY A 89 -10.74 -3.02 15.70
CA GLY A 89 -11.35 -1.71 15.49
C GLY A 89 -10.43 -0.78 14.69
N CYS A 90 -11.03 0.21 14.04
CA CYS A 90 -10.32 1.26 13.31
C CYS A 90 -10.56 2.61 13.99
N ARG A 91 -11.71 3.24 13.73
CA ARG A 91 -12.12 4.47 14.42
C ARG A 91 -12.83 4.19 15.74
N THR A 92 -13.72 3.20 15.74
CA THR A 92 -14.36 2.68 16.95
C THR A 92 -13.64 1.41 17.35
N MET A 93 -13.19 1.36 18.60
CA MET A 93 -12.48 0.21 19.17
C MET A 93 -13.47 -0.76 19.80
N ILE A 94 -13.27 -2.05 19.55
CA ILE A 94 -13.95 -3.14 20.26
C ILE A 94 -12.94 -3.82 21.19
N PRO A 95 -13.37 -4.68 22.15
CA PRO A 95 -12.46 -5.41 23.01
C PRO A 95 -11.39 -6.15 22.19
N ILE A 96 -10.21 -6.34 22.78
CA ILE A 96 -9.13 -7.08 22.12
C ILE A 96 -9.61 -8.48 21.72
N ASN A 97 -9.00 -9.06 20.69
CA ASN A 97 -9.44 -10.34 20.11
C ASN A 97 -9.54 -11.47 21.17
N LEU A 98 -8.67 -11.48 22.18
CA LEU A 98 -8.75 -12.44 23.29
C LEU A 98 -10.00 -12.26 24.17
N ALA A 99 -10.42 -11.02 24.42
CA ALA A 99 -11.65 -10.75 25.16
C ALA A 99 -12.89 -11.02 24.28
N MET A 100 -12.82 -10.69 22.99
CA MET A 100 -13.88 -10.98 22.02
C MET A 100 -14.16 -12.49 21.92
N SER A 101 -13.14 -13.35 22.00
CA SER A 101 -13.33 -14.80 22.01
C SER A 101 -14.06 -15.33 23.24
N CYS A 102 -14.16 -14.56 24.33
CA CYS A 102 -14.85 -14.91 25.57
C CYS A 102 -16.27 -14.31 25.67
N SER A 103 -16.83 -13.83 24.55
CA SER A 103 -18.19 -13.26 24.52
C SER A 103 -19.30 -14.32 24.67
N TRP A 104 -18.94 -15.60 24.63
CA TRP A 104 -19.80 -16.77 24.81
C TRP A 104 -19.17 -17.76 25.77
#